data_AF-A0A382S8P6-F1
#
_entry.id   AF-A0A382S8P6-F1
#
_cell.length_a   1.000
_cell.length_b   1.000
_cell.length_c   1.000
_cell.angle_alpha   90.00
_cell.angle_beta   90.00
_cell.angle_gamma   90.00
#
_symmetry.space_group_name_H-M   'P 1'
#
loop_
_entity.id
_entity.type
_entity.pdbx_description
1 polymer ?
#
loop_
_entity_poly.entity_id
_entity_poly.type
_entity_poly.pdbx_seq_one_letter_code
_entity_poly.pdbx_strand_id
1 'polypeptide(L)' 'MSDSVGQYLNEIGMVPLLNAQEERELSQIIEAGAAARARKEAGETGREIERPIRAAARAKDRFIRSNLRLVVSV' A
#
# COMPACT_ATOMS: atom_id res chain seq x y z
N MET A 1 1.39 -25.56 24.52
CA MET A 1 1.68 -24.12 24.44
C MET A 1 1.72 -23.82 22.95
N SER A 2 0.58 -23.46 22.37
CA SER A 2 0.43 -23.39 20.91
C SER A 2 1.16 -22.17 20.39
N ASP A 3 2.15 -22.40 19.52
CA ASP A 3 2.98 -21.39 18.89
C ASP A 3 2.14 -20.40 18.07
N SER A 4 1.67 -19.35 18.74
CA SER A 4 1.09 -18.15 18.13
C SER A 4 2.03 -17.54 17.07
N VAL A 5 3.33 -17.74 17.25
CA VAL A 5 4.39 -17.35 16.31
C VAL A 5 4.34 -18.17 15.01
N GLY A 6 4.15 -19.48 15.09
CA GLY A 6 4.07 -20.35 13.91
C GLY A 6 2.84 -20.08 13.04
N GLN A 7 1.72 -19.72 13.66
CA GLN A 7 0.50 -19.33 12.96
C GLN A 7 0.65 -17.93 12.32
N TYR A 8 1.26 -16.98 13.03
CA TYR A 8 1.57 -15.65 12.51
C TYR A 8 2.54 -15.70 11.32
N LEU A 9 3.57 -16.56 11.37
CA LEU A 9 4.52 -16.78 10.27
C LEU A 9 3.87 -17.42 9.03
N ASN A 10 2.90 -18.32 9.21
CA ASN A 10 2.14 -18.92 8.10
C ASN A 10 1.18 -17.93 7.43
N GLU A 11 0.46 -17.13 8.23
CA GLU A 11 -0.42 -16.06 7.71
C GLU A 11 0.36 -14.98 6.97
N ILE A 12 1.56 -14.68 7.46
CA ILE A 12 2.52 -13.82 6.80
C ILE A 12 2.96 -14.50 5.50
N GLY A 13 3.51 -15.72 5.50
CA GLY A 13 4.01 -16.45 4.31
C GLY A 13 3.08 -16.51 3.08
N MET A 14 1.77 -16.35 3.25
CA MET A 14 0.75 -16.45 2.19
C MET A 14 0.56 -15.19 1.32
N VAL A 15 1.10 -14.03 1.73
CA VAL A 15 1.12 -12.84 0.85
C VAL A 15 2.48 -12.81 0.14
N PRO A 16 2.56 -12.88 -1.19
CA PRO A 16 3.86 -12.75 -1.85
C PRO A 16 4.47 -11.37 -1.51
N LEU A 17 5.78 -11.35 -1.23
CA LEU A 17 6.54 -10.09 -1.23
C LEU A 17 6.27 -9.40 -2.57
N LEU A 18 6.12 -8.08 -2.56
CA LEU A 18 5.88 -7.35 -3.80
C LEU A 18 7.05 -7.60 -4.74
N ASN A 19 6.77 -8.00 -5.98
CA ASN A 19 7.79 -7.99 -7.00
C ASN A 19 8.04 -6.54 -7.48
N ALA A 20 9.17 -6.29 -8.15
CA ALA A 20 9.54 -4.94 -8.60
C ALA A 20 8.50 -4.28 -9.52
N GLN A 21 7.68 -5.06 -10.24
CA GLN A 21 6.61 -4.54 -11.08
C GLN A 21 5.45 -4.04 -10.22
N GLU A 22 5.04 -4.80 -9.20
CA GLU A 22 3.99 -4.40 -8.26
C GLU A 22 4.40 -3.17 -7.44
N GLU A 23 5.67 -3.07 -7.04
CA GLU A 23 6.19 -1.88 -6.35
C GLU A 23 6.10 -0.62 -7.22
N ARG A 24 6.42 -0.74 -8.51
CA ARG A 24 6.28 0.36 -9.48
C ARG A 24 4.83 0.75 -9.67
N GLU A 25 3.92 -0.21 -9.82
CA GLU A 25 2.50 0.07 -9.96
C GLU A 25 1.93 0.77 -8.72
N LEU A 26 2.28 0.30 -7.52
CA LEU A 26 1.87 0.94 -6.28
C LEU A 26 2.43 2.35 -6.16
N SER A 27 3.68 2.55 -6.55
CA SER A 27 4.32 3.88 -6.56
C SER A 27 3.59 4.85 -7.50
N GLN A 28 3.26 4.43 -8.72
CA GLN A 28 2.50 5.24 -9.67
C GLN A 28 1.11 5.61 -9.13
N ILE A 29 0.42 4.67 -8.48
CA ILE A 29 -0.89 4.94 -7.86
C ILE A 29 -0.76 5.95 -6.72
N ILE A 30 0.29 5.85 -5.90
CA ILE A 30 0.57 6.78 -4.79
C ILE A 30 0.85 8.19 -5.33
N GLU A 31 1.69 8.32 -6.35
CA GLU A 31 2.01 9.60 -7.00
C GLU A 31 0.76 10.25 -7.61
N ALA A 32 -0.06 9.48 -8.32
CA ALA A 32 -1.31 9.98 -8.90
C ALA A 32 -2.27 10.50 -7.83
N GLY A 33 -2.37 9.82 -6.67
CA GLY A 33 -3.18 10.32 -5.55
C GLY A 33 -2.59 11.53 -4.85
N ALA A 34 -1.27 11.68 -4.81
CA ALA A 34 -0.60 12.88 -4.30
C ALA A 34 -0.89 14.09 -5.21
N ALA A 35 -0.78 13.93 -6.53
CA ALA A 35 -1.14 14.96 -7.49
C ALA A 35 -2.63 15.35 -7.38
N ALA A 36 -3.52 14.37 -7.24
CA ALA A 36 -4.94 14.64 -7.01
C ALA A 36 -5.22 15.36 -5.68
N ARG A 37 -4.47 15.05 -4.62
CA ARG A 37 -4.57 15.78 -3.34
C ARG A 37 -4.16 17.24 -3.50
N ALA A 38 -3.06 17.51 -4.20
CA ALA A 38 -2.63 18.88 -4.47
C ALA A 38 -3.70 19.67 -5.26
N ARG A 39 -4.35 19.03 -6.25
CA ARG A 39 -5.49 19.61 -6.97
C ARG A 39 -6.69 19.88 -6.06
N LYS A 40 -7.00 18.96 -5.14
CA LYS A 40 -8.05 19.14 -4.13
C LYS A 40 -7.75 20.33 -3.20
N GLU A 41 -6.51 20.48 -2.78
CA GLU A 41 -6.05 21.60 -1.95
C GLU A 41 -6.06 22.93 -2.71
N ALA A 42 -5.85 22.90 -4.02
CA ALA A 42 -6.02 24.05 -4.92
C ALA A 42 -7.49 24.42 -5.18
N GLY A 43 -8.46 23.72 -4.58
CA GLY A 43 -9.88 24.03 -4.65
C GLY A 43 -10.65 23.27 -5.72
N GLU A 44 -10.00 22.35 -6.44
CA GLU A 44 -10.72 21.48 -7.36
C GLU A 44 -11.55 20.43 -6.59
N THR A 45 -12.79 20.20 -7.04
CA THR A 45 -13.70 19.25 -6.40
C THR A 45 -14.29 18.30 -7.45
N GLY A 46 -14.58 17.07 -7.04
CA GLY A 46 -15.15 16.08 -7.96
C GLY A 46 -14.77 14.65 -7.59
N ARG A 47 -15.59 13.69 -8.04
CA ARG A 47 -15.33 12.26 -7.81
C ARG A 47 -14.07 11.78 -8.52
N GLU A 48 -13.68 12.45 -9.61
CA GLU A 48 -12.45 12.16 -10.36
C GLU A 48 -11.18 12.46 -9.57
N ILE A 49 -11.25 13.39 -8.61
CA ILE A 49 -10.13 13.74 -7.73
C ILE A 49 -10.12 12.84 -6.49
N GLU A 50 -11.30 12.49 -5.96
CA GLU A 50 -11.36 11.62 -4.79
C GLU A 50 -10.98 10.17 -5.05
N ARG A 51 -11.26 9.67 -6.26
CA ARG A 51 -10.90 8.31 -6.68
C ARG A 51 -9.39 8.01 -6.54
N PRO A 52 -8.49 8.78 -7.17
CA PRO A 52 -7.05 8.56 -7.05
C PRO A 52 -6.54 8.78 -5.62
N ILE A 53 -7.10 9.74 -4.86
CA ILE A 53 -6.73 9.93 -3.44
C ILE A 53 -7.03 8.66 -2.61
N ARG A 54 -8.22 8.07 -2.78
CA ARG A 54 -8.57 6.81 -2.09
C ARG A 54 -7.75 5.62 -2.58
N ALA A 55 -7.42 5.57 -3.86
CA ALA A 55 -6.57 4.51 -4.43
C ALA A 55 -5.15 4.58 -3.85
N ALA A 56 -4.56 5.77 -3.77
CA ALA A 56 -3.25 5.99 -3.17
C ALA A 56 -3.20 5.59 -1.69
N ALA A 57 -4.26 5.87 -0.92
CA ALA A 57 -4.33 5.43 0.49
C ALA A 57 -4.24 3.90 0.61
N ARG A 58 -5.03 3.17 -0.19
CA ARG A 58 -4.97 1.70 -0.22
C ARG A 58 -3.64 1.16 -0.72
N ALA A 59 -3.05 1.81 -1.73
CA ALA A 59 -1.76 1.42 -2.28
C ALA A 59 -0.63 1.59 -1.24
N LYS A 60 -0.65 2.70 -0.48
CA LYS A 60 0.28 2.95 0.61
C LYS A 60 0.14 1.91 1.73
N ASP A 61 -1.08 1.56 2.12
CA ASP A 61 -1.32 0.51 3.12
C ASP A 61 -0.79 -0.85 2.65
N ARG A 62 -1.01 -1.21 1.38
CA ARG A 62 -0.47 -2.44 0.79
C ARG A 62 1.06 -2.42 0.78
N PHE A 63 1.67 -1.31 0.34
CA PHE A 63 3.12 -1.15 0.28
C PHE A 63 3.76 -1.29 1.67
N ILE A 64 3.18 -0.66 2.70
CA ILE A 64 3.65 -0.75 4.08
C ILE A 64 3.54 -2.19 4.60
N ARG A 65 2.40 -2.85 4.42
CA ARG A 65 2.20 -4.24 4.89
C ARG A 65 3.17 -5.22 4.23
N SER A 66 3.48 -5.02 2.95
CA SER A 66 4.45 -5.84 2.23
C SER A 66 5.89 -5.59 2.70
N ASN A 67 6.25 -4.34 3.04
CA ASN A 67 7.60 -3.99 3.50
C ASN A 67 7.84 -4.23 4.99
N LEU A 68 6.83 -4.14 5.86
CA LEU A 68 6.97 -4.45 7.30
C LEU A 68 7.37 -5.92 7.53
N ARG A 69 7.05 -6.81 6.60
CA ARG A 69 7.52 -8.20 6.63
C ARG A 69 9.00 -8.36 6.33
N LEU A 70 9.60 -7.43 5.58
CA LEU A 70 11.04 -7.40 5.35
C LEU A 70 11.78 -7.14 6.68
N VAL A 71 11.21 -6.30 7.56
CA VAL A 71 11.81 -5.94 8.85
C VAL A 71 11.71 -7.05 9.91
N VAL A 72 10.74 -7.97 9.79
CA VAL A 72 10.54 -9.09 10.74
C VAL A 72 11.27 -10.36 10.29
N SER A 73 11.79 -10.41 9.06
CA SER A 73 12.53 -11.58 8.52
C SER A 73 14.07 -11.43 8.58
N VAL A 74 14.60 -10.46 9.32
CA VAL A 74 16.06 -10.32 9.59
C VAL A 74 16.39 -10.82 10.99
#